data_AF-A0A7R8GZH2-F1
#
_entry.id   AF-A0A7R8GZH2-F1
#
_cell.length_a   1.000
_cell.length_b   1.000
_cell.length_c   1.000
_cell.angle_alpha   90.00
_cell.angle_beta   90.00
_cell.angle_gamma   90.00
#
_symmetry.space_group_name_H-M   'P 1'
#
loop_
_entity.id
_entity.type
_entity.pdbx_description
1 polymer ?
#
loop_
_entity_poly.entity_id
_entity_poly.type
_entity_poly.pdbx_seq_one_letter_code
_entity_poly.pdbx_strand_id
1 'polypeptide(L)'
;MTKTTPGQQTKGLSSKAPATTTVVTTTTPAPVCRDCFPLWCFHYRNYCSYNFWIRKWCPKTCRICTPVRPCKNLWGWWCKFYRHCCNFSSVARNCQQTCNRCQ
;
A
#
# COMPACT_ATOMS: atom_id res chain seq x y z
N MET A 1 33.65 -14.78 -45.38
CA MET A 1 34.18 -13.41 -45.61
C MET A 1 34.13 -12.70 -44.27
N THR A 2 35.25 -12.65 -43.53
CA THR A 2 36.09 -11.45 -43.34
C THR A 2 35.30 -10.21 -42.92
N LYS A 3 35.66 -9.37 -41.96
CA LYS A 3 36.73 -9.20 -40.96
C LYS A 3 36.48 -7.75 -40.47
N THR A 4 36.95 -7.39 -39.26
CA THR A 4 37.40 -6.02 -38.90
C THR A 4 36.37 -4.98 -38.38
N THR A 5 36.43 -4.72 -37.06
CA THR A 5 36.21 -3.41 -36.38
C THR A 5 37.38 -2.47 -36.71
N PRO A 6 37.27 -1.12 -36.71
CA PRO A 6 37.68 -0.30 -35.53
C PRO A 6 36.94 1.07 -35.38
N GLY A 7 36.79 1.62 -34.16
CA GLY A 7 37.51 2.82 -33.69
C GLY A 7 36.63 4.10 -33.70
N GLN A 8 36.14 4.61 -32.56
CA GLN A 8 36.71 5.58 -31.60
C GLN A 8 36.54 7.08 -31.95
N GLN A 9 36.07 7.83 -30.93
CA GLN A 9 36.12 9.30 -30.68
C GLN A 9 35.10 10.26 -31.33
N THR A 10 34.38 10.99 -30.47
CA THR A 10 34.39 12.47 -30.48
C THR A 10 34.11 13.02 -29.08
N LYS A 11 35.02 13.88 -28.61
CA LYS A 11 34.86 14.73 -27.42
C LYS A 11 33.82 15.82 -27.70
N GLY A 12 33.06 16.20 -26.68
CA GLY A 12 32.21 17.39 -26.69
C GLY A 12 31.84 17.82 -25.27
N LEU A 13 32.66 18.70 -24.70
CA LEU A 13 32.35 19.52 -23.53
C LEU A 13 31.20 20.49 -23.89
N SER A 14 30.16 20.67 -23.06
CA SER A 14 29.61 21.99 -22.68
C SER A 14 28.25 21.89 -21.95
N SER A 15 28.32 22.15 -20.65
CA SER A 15 27.35 22.72 -19.70
C SER A 15 25.91 23.07 -20.16
N LYS A 16 24.90 22.53 -19.44
CA LYS A 16 23.80 23.33 -18.86
C LYS A 16 22.91 22.53 -17.89
N ALA A 17 22.82 23.06 -16.67
CA ALA A 17 21.85 22.88 -15.57
C ALA A 17 21.00 21.58 -15.49
N PRO A 18 20.94 20.90 -14.33
CA PRO A 18 19.90 19.91 -14.09
C PRO A 18 18.54 20.62 -14.03
N ALA A 19 17.69 20.39 -15.02
CA ALA A 19 16.28 20.73 -14.93
C ALA A 19 15.66 19.81 -13.88
N THR A 20 15.41 20.35 -12.69
CA THR A 20 14.70 19.65 -11.63
C THR A 20 13.23 19.52 -12.03
N THR A 21 12.90 18.41 -12.69
CA THR A 21 11.52 18.01 -12.95
C THR A 21 10.88 17.63 -11.63
N THR A 22 10.13 18.57 -11.04
CA THR A 22 9.27 18.29 -9.88
C THR A 22 8.13 17.39 -10.33
N VAL A 23 8.26 16.09 -10.11
CA VAL A 23 7.16 15.14 -10.26
C VAL A 23 6.16 15.44 -9.15
N VAL A 24 5.06 16.09 -9.51
CA VAL A 24 3.92 16.27 -8.61
C VAL A 24 3.22 14.93 -8.50
N THR A 25 3.63 14.13 -7.51
CA THR A 25 2.98 12.86 -7.19
C THR A 25 1.60 13.19 -6.60
N THR A 26 0.57 13.16 -7.44
CA THR A 26 -0.82 13.28 -7.00
C THR A 26 -1.12 12.05 -6.17
N THR A 27 -1.03 12.21 -4.84
CA THR A 27 -1.27 11.12 -3.90
C THR A 27 -2.78 10.98 -3.76
N THR A 28 -3.38 10.14 -4.61
CA THR A 28 -4.79 9.76 -4.44
C THR A 28 -4.95 9.16 -3.05
N PRO A 29 -5.79 9.72 -2.17
CA PRO A 29 -5.99 9.17 -0.84
C PRO A 29 -6.43 7.72 -0.99
N ALA A 30 -5.69 6.81 -0.36
CA ALA A 30 -5.99 5.39 -0.41
C ALA A 30 -7.47 5.19 -0.02
N PRO A 31 -8.23 4.37 -0.77
CA PRO A 31 -9.64 4.17 -0.48
C PRO A 31 -9.77 3.60 0.94
N VAL A 32 -10.29 4.42 1.85
CA VAL A 32 -10.54 4.00 3.23
C VAL A 32 -11.57 2.88 3.15
N CYS A 33 -11.19 1.68 3.61
CA CYS A 33 -12.11 0.56 3.72
C CYS A 33 -13.15 0.85 4.80
N ARG A 34 -14.22 1.54 4.40
CA ARG A 34 -15.34 1.91 5.26
C ARG A 34 -16.64 1.67 4.51
N ASP A 35 -17.67 1.35 5.28
CA ASP A 35 -19.03 1.32 4.77
C ASP A 35 -19.55 2.75 4.65
N CYS A 36 -20.17 3.07 3.53
CA CYS A 36 -20.78 4.38 3.30
C CYS A 36 -22.06 4.56 4.13
N PHE A 37 -22.81 3.48 4.36
CA PHE A 37 -24.08 3.48 5.07
C PHE A 37 -24.14 2.34 6.11
N PRO A 38 -23.53 2.50 7.30
CA PRO A 38 -23.31 1.39 8.23
C PRO A 38 -24.59 0.67 8.68
N LEU A 39 -25.69 1.40 8.92
CA LEU A 39 -26.99 0.81 9.27
C LEU A 39 -27.58 -0.03 8.12
N TRP A 40 -27.53 0.51 6.91
CA TRP A 40 -28.00 -0.17 5.70
C TRP A 40 -27.13 -1.41 5.40
N CYS A 41 -25.82 -1.26 5.48
CA CYS A 41 -24.87 -2.35 5.29
C CYS A 41 -25.07 -3.47 6.31
N PHE A 42 -25.35 -3.15 7.58
CA PHE A 42 -25.64 -4.14 8.60
C PHE A 42 -26.93 -4.92 8.27
N HIS A 43 -27.99 -4.22 7.88
CA HIS A 43 -29.26 -4.84 7.51
C HIS A 43 -29.14 -5.76 6.29
N TYR A 44 -28.41 -5.32 5.26
CA TYR A 44 -28.27 -6.03 3.98
C TYR A 44 -26.95 -6.82 3.86
N ARG A 45 -26.29 -7.16 4.97
CA ARG A 45 -25.01 -7.90 4.96
C ARG A 45 -25.10 -9.26 4.25
N ASN A 46 -26.27 -9.88 4.23
CA ASN A 46 -26.50 -11.18 3.59
C ASN A 46 -26.52 -11.08 2.04
N TYR A 47 -26.60 -9.87 1.50
CA TYR A 47 -26.69 -9.59 0.07
C TYR A 47 -25.31 -9.36 -0.57
N CYS A 48 -24.23 -9.45 0.20
CA CYS A 48 -22.87 -9.23 -0.28
C CYS A 48 -22.44 -10.17 -1.43
N SER A 49 -23.04 -11.36 -1.56
CA SER A 49 -22.66 -12.33 -2.60
C SER A 49 -23.24 -12.03 -3.98
N TYR A 50 -24.42 -11.41 -4.06
CA TYR A 50 -25.12 -11.18 -5.34
C TYR A 50 -25.43 -9.71 -5.63
N ASN A 51 -25.58 -8.86 -4.62
CA ASN A 51 -25.94 -7.46 -4.83
C ASN A 51 -24.68 -6.59 -5.04
N PHE A 52 -24.48 -6.11 -6.27
CA PHE A 52 -23.36 -5.25 -6.61
C PHE A 52 -23.34 -3.93 -5.81
N TRP A 53 -24.50 -3.35 -5.51
CA TRP A 53 -24.57 -2.10 -4.76
C TRP A 53 -24.08 -2.27 -3.33
N ILE A 54 -24.46 -3.38 -2.69
CA ILE A 54 -23.99 -3.74 -1.36
C ILE A 54 -22.47 -3.91 -1.37
N ARG A 55 -21.91 -4.58 -2.38
CA ARG A 55 -20.46 -4.70 -2.53
C ARG A 55 -19.74 -3.35 -2.70
N LYS A 56 -20.34 -2.44 -3.48
CA LYS A 56 -19.78 -1.12 -3.78
C LYS A 56 -19.82 -0.17 -2.57
N TRP A 57 -20.93 -0.14 -1.85
CA TRP A 57 -21.17 0.82 -0.76
C TRP A 57 -20.83 0.27 0.62
N CYS A 58 -20.77 -1.05 0.77
CA CYS A 58 -20.49 -1.73 2.02
C CYS A 58 -19.23 -2.62 1.94
N PRO A 59 -18.09 -2.11 1.43
CA PRO A 59 -16.95 -2.95 1.16
C PRO A 59 -16.31 -3.48 2.46
N LYS A 60 -16.50 -2.82 3.61
CA LYS A 60 -16.03 -3.29 4.92
C LYS A 60 -16.94 -4.39 5.46
N THR A 61 -18.25 -4.19 5.44
CA THR A 61 -19.23 -5.21 5.88
C THR A 61 -19.14 -6.46 5.02
N CYS A 62 -18.99 -6.30 3.71
CA CYS A 62 -18.81 -7.41 2.79
C CYS A 62 -17.39 -8.00 2.77
N ARG A 63 -16.46 -7.47 3.57
CA ARG A 63 -15.06 -7.90 3.64
C ARG A 63 -14.34 -7.91 2.28
N ILE A 64 -14.74 -7.01 1.39
CA ILE A 64 -14.18 -6.85 0.04
C ILE A 64 -12.92 -6.00 0.08
N CYS A 65 -12.85 -5.08 1.04
CA CYS A 65 -11.65 -4.32 1.31
C CYS A 65 -11.02 -4.73 2.62
N THR A 66 -9.71 -4.53 2.70
CA THR A 66 -8.97 -4.60 3.94
C THR A 66 -8.76 -3.16 4.42
N PRO A 67 -9.08 -2.80 5.67
CA PRO A 67 -8.72 -1.49 6.18
C PRO A 67 -7.22 -1.30 6.09
N VAL A 68 -6.82 -0.23 5.39
CA VAL A 68 -5.45 0.27 5.40
C VAL A 68 -5.10 0.52 6.86
N ARG A 69 -4.20 -0.29 7.39
CA ARG A 69 -3.71 -0.13 8.74
C ARG A 69 -2.56 0.87 8.69
N PRO A 70 -2.51 1.85 9.59
CA PRO A 70 -1.35 2.70 9.67
C PRO A 70 -0.13 1.82 9.99
N CYS A 71 0.97 2.05 9.27
CA CYS A 71 2.28 1.44 9.54
C CYS A 71 2.81 1.95 10.89
N LYS A 72 2.26 1.44 11.98
CA LYS A 72 2.63 1.79 13.35
C LYS A 72 2.41 0.64 14.31
N ASN A 73 3.16 0.66 15.39
CA ASN A 73 2.94 -0.22 16.53
C ASN A 73 1.76 0.27 17.38
N LEU A 74 0.60 -0.34 17.21
CA LEU A 74 -0.63 -0.08 17.96
C LEU A 74 -0.49 -0.43 19.44
N TRP A 75 0.30 -1.45 19.80
CA TRP A 75 0.54 -1.81 21.20
C TRP A 75 1.71 -1.05 21.85
N GLY A 76 2.33 -0.11 21.13
CA GLY A 76 3.42 0.71 21.67
C GLY A 76 4.59 -0.12 22.20
N TRP A 77 4.91 0.03 23.48
CA TRP A 77 6.07 -0.62 24.11
C TRP A 77 6.00 -2.15 24.10
N TRP A 78 4.81 -2.73 24.21
CA TRP A 78 4.60 -4.17 24.18
C TRP A 78 5.12 -4.81 22.89
N CYS A 79 5.18 -4.07 21.79
CA CYS A 79 5.77 -4.58 20.55
C CYS A 79 7.25 -4.90 20.69
N LYS A 80 8.01 -4.18 21.54
CA LYS A 80 9.41 -4.51 21.82
C LYS A 80 9.54 -5.84 22.56
N PHE A 81 8.64 -6.10 23.51
CA PHE A 81 8.59 -7.34 24.28
C PHE A 81 8.24 -8.53 23.37
N TYR A 82 7.24 -8.38 22.51
CA TYR A 82 6.78 -9.41 21.58
C TYR A 82 7.51 -9.41 20.22
N ARG A 83 8.70 -8.80 20.11
CA ARG A 83 9.41 -8.68 18.81
C ARG A 83 9.73 -10.01 18.14
N HIS A 84 9.87 -11.08 18.92
CA HIS A 84 10.12 -12.44 18.42
C HIS A 84 8.83 -13.21 18.11
N CYS A 85 7.68 -12.64 18.46
CA CYS A 85 6.36 -13.25 18.31
C CYS A 85 5.64 -12.79 17.04
N CYS A 86 6.36 -12.28 16.03
CA CYS A 86 5.79 -11.78 14.78
C CYS A 86 5.11 -12.86 13.91
N ASN A 87 5.20 -14.14 14.28
CA ASN A 87 4.42 -15.21 13.68
C ASN A 87 2.95 -15.18 14.12
N PHE A 88 2.66 -14.67 15.33
CA PHE A 88 1.28 -14.55 15.80
C PHE A 88 0.58 -13.41 15.08
N SER A 89 -0.56 -13.71 14.45
CA SER A 89 -1.38 -12.74 13.71
C SER A 89 -1.72 -11.50 14.54
N SER A 90 -1.97 -11.64 15.84
CA SER A 90 -2.23 -10.50 16.73
C SER A 90 -1.01 -9.59 16.88
N VAL A 91 0.18 -10.16 17.08
CA VAL A 91 1.42 -9.40 17.19
C VAL A 91 1.76 -8.77 15.84
N ALA A 92 1.74 -9.52 14.74
CA ALA A 92 2.00 -9.01 13.41
C ALA A 92 1.06 -7.85 13.00
N ARG A 93 -0.22 -7.92 13.39
CA ARG A 93 -1.23 -6.90 13.06
C ARG A 93 -1.18 -5.66 13.97
N ASN A 94 -0.70 -5.79 15.19
CA ASN A 94 -0.61 -4.68 16.15
C ASN A 94 0.79 -4.09 16.24
N CYS A 95 1.82 -4.82 15.83
CA CYS A 95 3.22 -4.41 15.90
C CYS A 95 3.83 -4.33 14.50
N GLN A 96 3.14 -3.65 13.58
CA GLN A 96 3.50 -3.66 12.17
C GLN A 96 4.91 -3.15 11.90
N GLN A 97 5.36 -2.10 12.58
CA GLN A 97 6.72 -1.60 12.42
C GLN A 97 7.74 -2.58 13.00
N THR A 98 7.50 -3.11 14.20
CA THR A 98 8.44 -4.06 14.82
C THR A 98 8.53 -5.37 14.04
N CYS A 99 7.44 -5.79 13.43
CA CYS A 99 7.37 -7.02 12.64
C CYS A 99 7.61 -6.82 11.15
N ASN A 100 7.96 -5.60 10.70
CA ASN A 100 8.17 -5.25 9.29
C ASN A 100 7.00 -5.68 8.38
N ARG A 101 5.76 -5.44 8.83
CA ARG A 101 4.50 -5.86 8.18
C ARG A 101 3.66 -4.68 7.69
N CYS A 102 4.29 -3.56 7.42
CA CYS A 102 3.62 -2.41 6.82
C CYS A 102 3.23 -2.75 5.38
N GLN A 103 1.93 -2.68 5.09
CA GLN A 103 1.33 -2.92 3.77
C GLN A 103 0.36 -1.79 3.45
#